data_AF-A0A7W1F8C6-F1
#
_entry.id   AF-A0A7W1F8C6-F1
#
_cell.length_a   1.000
_cell.length_b   1.000
_cell.length_c   1.000
_cell.angle_alpha   90.00
_cell.angle_beta   90.00
_cell.angle_gamma   90.00
#
_symmetry.space_group_name_H-M   'P 1'
#
loop_
_entity.id
_entity.type
_entity.pdbx_description
1 polymer ?
#
loop_
_entity_poly.entity_id
_entity_poly.type
_entity_poly.pdbx_seq_one_letter_code
_entity_poly.pdbx_strand_id
1 'polypeptide(L)' 'MRIGRRALFFLVTALVCLLMLAPTPGEFRWVNLSMAGLATLWAVLLTIEDVASRRSGSNGPPGVR' A
#
# COMPACT_ATOMS: atom_id res chain seq x y z
N MET A 1 -8.15 -5.99 -12.16
CA MET A 1 -8.85 -4.97 -11.32
C MET A 1 -8.67 -5.11 -9.81
N ARG A 2 -8.16 -6.23 -9.25
CA ARG A 2 -8.07 -6.41 -7.77
C ARG A 2 -6.82 -5.81 -7.10
N ILE A 3 -5.76 -5.50 -7.85
CA ILE A 3 -4.47 -5.07 -7.29
C ILE A 3 -4.58 -3.70 -6.58
N GLY A 4 -5.26 -2.72 -7.18
CA GLY A 4 -5.41 -1.37 -6.60
C GLY A 4 -6.18 -1.35 -5.28
N ARG A 5 -7.13 -2.29 -5.09
CA ARG A 5 -7.90 -2.43 -3.84
C ARG A 5 -7.03 -2.88 -2.67
N ARG A 6 -5.98 -3.68 -2.93
CA ARG A 6 -5.02 -4.11 -1.88
C ARG A 6 -4.12 -2.96 -1.45
N ALA A 7 -3.59 -2.18 -2.40
CA ALA A 7 -2.79 -0.99 -2.08
C ALA A 7 -3.60 0.02 -1.24
N LEU A 8 -4.86 0.25 -1.60
CA LEU A 8 -5.80 1.09 -0.84
C LEU A 8 -6.05 0.57 0.58
N PHE A 9 -6.19 -0.76 0.77
CA PHE A 9 -6.37 -1.35 2.08
C PHE A 9 -5.18 -1.07 3.03
N PHE A 10 -3.96 -1.23 2.53
CA PHE A 10 -2.76 -0.95 3.33
C PHE A 10 -2.61 0.54 3.62
N LEU A 11 -2.97 1.42 2.67
CA LEU A 11 -2.96 2.86 2.88
C LEU A 11 -3.97 3.31 3.94
N VAL A 12 -5.19 2.76 3.92
CA VAL A 12 -6.20 3.02 4.97
C VAL A 12 -5.72 2.50 6.31
N THR A 13 -5.13 1.30 6.36
CA THR A 13 -4.58 0.74 7.61
C THR A 13 -3.48 1.62 8.19
N ALA A 14 -2.59 2.16 7.35
CA ALA A 14 -1.55 3.09 7.77
C ALA A 14 -2.15 4.36 8.40
N LEU A 15 -3.18 4.94 7.77
CA LEU A 15 -3.90 6.10 8.30
C LEU A 15 -4.57 5.80 9.64
N VAL A 16 -5.20 4.64 9.79
CA VAL A 16 -5.83 4.21 11.05
C VAL A 16 -4.79 4.06 12.16
N CYS A 17 -3.64 3.45 11.87
CA CYS A 17 -2.53 3.35 12.83
C CYS A 17 -2.04 4.75 13.24
N LEU A 18 -1.95 5.70 12.30
CA LEU A 18 -1.57 7.08 12.59
C LEU A 18 -2.63 7.80 13.43
N LEU A 19 -3.91 7.58 13.16
CA LEU A 19 -5.01 8.17 13.91
C LEU A 19 -5.05 7.63 15.34
N MET A 20 -4.72 6.35 15.51
CA MET A 20 -4.62 5.72 16.83
C MET A 20 -3.44 6.23 17.66
N LEU A 21 -2.46 6.97 17.12
CA LEU A 21 -1.38 7.56 17.92
C LEU A 21 -1.87 8.54 18.98
N ALA A 22 -2.97 9.27 18.72
CA ALA A 22 -3.51 10.24 19.66
C ALA A 22 -4.08 9.57 20.94
N PRO A 23 -4.87 8.48 20.84
CA PRO A 23 -5.35 7.76 22.03
C PRO A 23 -4.38 6.71 22.59
N THR A 24 -3.26 6.36 21.94
CA THR A 24 -2.36 5.31 22.48
C THR A 24 -1.46 5.84 23.60
N PRO A 25 -1.27 5.07 24.69
CA PRO A 25 -0.27 5.37 25.72
C PRO A 25 1.13 5.49 25.10
N GLY A 26 1.94 6.43 25.62
CA GLY A 26 3.28 6.74 25.08
C GLY A 26 4.18 5.52 24.87
N GLU A 27 4.12 4.58 25.82
CA GLU A 27 4.81 3.29 25.84
C GLU A 27 4.58 2.46 24.54
N PHE A 28 3.38 2.55 23.96
CA PHE A 28 2.95 1.73 22.81
C PHE A 28 2.91 2.50 21.49
N ARG A 29 3.19 3.81 21.48
CA ARG A 29 3.15 4.62 20.25
C ARG A 29 4.12 4.12 19.18
N TRP A 30 5.27 3.57 19.58
CA TRP A 30 6.26 2.96 18.68
C TRP A 30 5.72 1.75 17.91
N VAL A 31 4.78 1.00 18.49
CA VAL A 31 4.13 -0.15 17.84
C VAL A 31 3.21 0.35 16.72
N ASN A 32 2.39 1.36 17.00
CA ASN A 32 1.55 1.97 15.97
C ASN A 32 2.39 2.66 14.88
N LEU A 33 3.52 3.28 15.24
CA LEU A 33 4.43 3.88 14.28
C LEU A 33 5.08 2.81 13.36
N SER A 34 5.49 1.68 13.93
CA SER A 34 6.07 0.56 13.18
C SER A 34 5.04 -0.08 12.25
N MET A 35 3.80 -0.27 12.72
CA MET A 35 2.70 -0.79 11.90
C MET A 35 2.29 0.18 10.79
N ALA A 36 2.25 1.49 11.07
CA ALA A 36 2.02 2.50 10.05
C ALA A 36 3.14 2.48 9.00
N GLY A 37 4.39 2.34 9.40
CA GLY A 37 5.55 2.20 8.51
C GLY A 37 5.47 0.97 7.62
N LEU A 38 5.16 -0.19 8.18
CA LEU A 38 4.96 -1.44 7.42
C LEU A 38 3.78 -1.32 6.45
N ALA A 39 2.65 -0.77 6.89
CA ALA A 39 1.48 -0.60 6.04
C ALA A 39 1.73 0.39 4.88
N THR A 40 2.43 1.50 5.13
CA THR A 40 2.84 2.44 4.07
C THR A 40 3.81 1.80 3.10
N LEU A 41 4.81 1.05 3.57
CA LEU A 41 5.74 0.29 2.72
C LEU A 41 4.97 -0.63 1.77
N TRP A 42 4.05 -1.45 2.28
CA TRP A 42 3.24 -2.37 1.47
C TRP A 42 2.34 -1.63 0.48
N ALA A 43 1.74 -0.51 0.88
CA ALA A 43 0.95 0.31 -0.03
C ALA A 43 1.80 0.81 -1.21
N VAL A 44 3.03 1.26 -0.96
CA VAL A 44 3.96 1.73 -2.00
C VAL A 44 4.37 0.59 -2.93
N LEU A 45 4.80 -0.55 -2.40
CA LEU A 45 5.20 -1.71 -3.21
C LEU A 45 4.08 -2.19 -4.13
N LEU A 46 2.85 -2.32 -3.61
CA LEU A 46 1.69 -2.73 -4.40
C LEU A 46 1.30 -1.69 -5.44
N THR A 47 1.52 -0.40 -5.16
CA THR A 47 1.28 0.67 -6.13
C THR A 47 2.31 0.62 -7.26
N ILE A 48 3.58 0.37 -6.94
CA ILE A 48 4.64 0.18 -7.94
C ILE A 48 4.34 -1.06 -8.80
N GLU A 49 3.90 -2.16 -8.18
CA GLU A 49 3.50 -3.37 -8.89
C GLU A 49 2.33 -3.11 -9.86
N ASP A 50 1.32 -2.34 -9.46
CA ASP A 50 0.20 -1.96 -10.36
C ASP A 50 0.69 -1.12 -11.54
N VAL A 51 1.55 -0.12 -11.28
CA VAL A 51 2.11 0.75 -12.32
C VAL A 51 3.00 -0.04 -13.28
N ALA A 52 3.86 -0.92 -12.77
CA ALA A 52 4.72 -1.78 -13.57
C ALA A 52 3.91 -2.78 -14.41
N SER A 53 2.87 -3.39 -13.82
CA SER A 53 1.97 -4.33 -14.50
C SER A 53 1.21 -3.66 -15.64
N ARG A 54 0.71 -2.43 -15.44
CA ARG A 54 0.07 -1.63 -16.49
C ARG A 54 1.04 -1.29 -17.62
N ARG A 55 2.30 -0.98 -17.30
CA ARG A 55 3.34 -0.65 -18.28
C ARG A 55 3.71 -1.87 -19.13
N SER A 56 3.80 -3.05 -18.50
CA SER A 56 4.08 -4.31 -19.18
C SER A 56 2.96 -4.72 -20.15
N GLY A 57 1.69 -4.46 -19.80
CA GLY A 57 0.55 -4.65 -20.69
C GLY A 57 0.54 -3.75 -21.94
N SER A 58 1.29 -2.65 -21.96
CA SER A 58 1.42 -1.77 -23.14
C SER A 58 2.51 -2.21 -24.12
N ASN A 59 3.39 -3.15 -23.72
CA ASN A 59 4.44 -3.75 -24.56
C ASN A 59 4.05 -5.16 -25.07
N GLY A 60 2.75 -5.46 -25.14
CA GLY A 60 2.28 -6.63 -25.89
C GLY A 60 2.53 -6.39 -27.39
N PRO A 61 3.18 -7.31 -28.13
CA PRO A 61 3.49 -7.09 -29.54
C PRO A 61 2.21 -6.86 -30.34
N PRO A 62 2.21 -5.94 -31.33
CA PRO A 62 1.06 -5.73 -32.19
C PRO A 62 0.86 -6.97 -33.07
N GLY A 63 -0.24 -7.68 -32.85
CA GLY A 63 -0.84 -8.57 -33.83
C GLY A 63 -0.24 -9.98 -33.94
N VAL A 64 -0.99 -10.96 -33.43
CA VAL A 64 -1.28 -12.19 -34.19
C VAL A 64 -2.76 -12.52 -33.93
N ARG A 65 -3.62 -12.06 -34.84
CA ARG A 65 -4.94 -12.64 -35.09
C ARG A 65 -4.93 -13.18 -36.51
#